data_AF-A0A1F2S3L3-F1
#
_entry.id   AF-A0A1F2S3L3-F1
#
_cell.length_a   1.000
_cell.length_b   1.000
_cell.length_c   1.000
_cell.angle_alpha   90.00
_cell.angle_beta   90.00
_cell.angle_gamma   90.00
#
_symmetry.space_group_name_H-M   'P 1'
#
loop_
_entity.id
_entity.type
_entity.pdbx_description
1 polymer ?
#
loop_
_entity_poly.entity_id
_entity_poly.type
_entity_poly.pdbx_seq_one_letter_code
_entity_poly.pdbx_strand_id
1 'polypeptide(L)'
;MTEQVHRNYVRIWAVLCALLGVSILGPMIGIRMLTLITAFGVAILKAYLVAKHFMHLDIEKRWVAYVLLAMVAFIVVMFAGIAPDVMKHDGLLWENTAAKAAVERGRDAGAGGNR
;
A
#
# COMPACT_ATOMS: atom_id res chain seq x y z
N MET A 1 -17.24 -35.08 -21.81
CA MET A 1 -16.48 -33.81 -21.88
C MET A 1 -17.07 -32.89 -20.83
N THR A 2 -16.41 -32.72 -19.69
CA THR A 2 -16.83 -31.73 -18.69
C THR A 2 -16.53 -30.35 -19.27
N GLU A 3 -17.56 -29.52 -19.42
CA GLU A 3 -17.41 -28.14 -19.85
C GLU A 3 -16.44 -27.42 -18.91
N GLN A 4 -15.25 -27.08 -19.39
CA GLN A 4 -14.36 -26.19 -18.66
C GLN A 4 -14.94 -24.79 -18.77
N VAL A 5 -15.67 -24.36 -17.74
CA VAL A 5 -16.17 -22.99 -17.60
C VAL A 5 -14.94 -22.06 -17.56
N HIS A 6 -14.52 -21.59 -18.73
CA HIS A 6 -13.31 -20.79 -18.89
C HIS A 6 -13.55 -19.41 -18.27
N ARG A 7 -12.79 -19.09 -17.23
CA ARG A 7 -12.87 -17.78 -16.56
C ARG A 7 -12.28 -16.73 -17.50
N ASN A 8 -13.08 -15.71 -17.86
CA ASN A 8 -12.65 -14.66 -18.79
C ASN A 8 -11.67 -13.67 -18.14
N TYR A 9 -10.39 -14.05 -18.05
CA TYR A 9 -9.31 -13.23 -17.48
C TYR A 9 -9.15 -11.87 -18.17
N VAL A 10 -9.42 -11.78 -19.47
CA VAL A 10 -9.35 -10.52 -20.24
C VAL A 10 -10.34 -9.48 -19.70
N ARG A 11 -11.55 -9.92 -19.30
CA ARG A 11 -12.55 -9.01 -18.73
C ARG A 11 -12.12 -8.48 -17.37
N ILE A 12 -11.57 -9.35 -16.52
CA ILE A 12 -11.09 -8.97 -15.18
C ILE A 12 -9.88 -8.04 -15.30
N TRP A 13 -8.96 -8.34 -16.22
CA TRP A 13 -7.83 -7.47 -16.55
C TRP A 13 -8.31 -6.08 -16.98
N ALA A 14 -9.30 -5.99 -17.87
CA ALA A 14 -9.86 -4.71 -18.30
C ALA A 14 -10.45 -3.91 -17.12
N VAL A 15 -11.14 -4.58 -16.18
CA VAL A 15 -11.63 -3.94 -14.95
C VAL A 15 -10.47 -3.44 -14.07
N LEU A 16 -9.39 -4.21 -13.94
CA LEU A 16 -8.21 -3.79 -13.18
C LEU A 16 -7.51 -2.57 -13.82
N CYS A 17 -7.46 -2.51 -15.16
CA CYS A 17 -6.97 -1.35 -15.90
C CYS A 17 -7.88 -0.13 -15.72
N ALA A 18 -9.20 -0.30 -15.72
CA ALA A 18 -10.13 0.79 -15.43
C ALA A 18 -9.94 1.33 -14.00
N LEU A 19 -9.82 0.43 -13.01
CA LEU A 19 -9.50 0.80 -11.62
C LEU A 19 -8.14 1.50 -11.50
N LEU A 20 -7.16 1.14 -12.34
CA LEU A 20 -5.90 1.87 -12.44
C LEU A 20 -6.11 3.30 -12.94
N GLY A 21 -6.90 3.49 -14.01
CA GLY A 21 -7.25 4.82 -14.50
C GLY A 21 -7.90 5.68 -13.41
N VAL A 22 -8.87 5.12 -12.68
CA VAL A 22 -9.52 5.82 -11.55
C VAL A 22 -8.50 6.20 -10.47
N SER A 23 -7.54 5.31 -10.15
CA SER A 23 -6.50 5.60 -9.15
C SER A 23 -5.54 6.72 -9.57
N ILE A 24 -5.30 6.90 -10.88
CA ILE A 24 -4.45 7.96 -11.40
C ILE A 24 -5.20 9.29 -11.45
N LEU A 25 -6.49 9.26 -11.82
CA LEU A 25 -7.31 10.46 -11.97
C LEU A 25 -7.86 10.98 -10.64
N GLY A 26 -8.10 10.12 -9.64
CA GLY A 26 -8.64 10.49 -8.34
C GLY A 26 -7.84 11.60 -7.62
N PRO A 27 -6.50 11.51 -7.53
CA PRO A 27 -5.66 12.55 -6.93
C PRO A 27 -5.75 13.93 -7.59
N MET A 28 -6.12 14.00 -8.88
CA MET A 28 -6.15 15.26 -9.65
C MET A 28 -7.28 16.21 -9.19
N ILE A 29 -8.22 15.72 -8.39
CA ILE A 29 -9.33 16.51 -7.82
C ILE A 29 -8.85 17.41 -6.66
N GLY A 30 -7.66 17.17 -6.10
CA GLY A 30 -7.03 18.04 -5.09
C GLY A 30 -7.59 17.94 -3.67
N ILE A 31 -8.65 17.17 -3.45
CA ILE A 31 -9.28 16.98 -2.13
C ILE A 31 -8.59 15.81 -1.41
N ARG A 32 -7.73 16.12 -0.43
CA ARG A 32 -6.90 15.13 0.29
C ARG A 32 -7.68 13.94 0.85
N MET A 33 -8.82 14.18 1.51
CA MET A 33 -9.64 13.10 2.09
C MET A 33 -10.26 12.21 1.02
N LEU A 34 -10.78 12.81 -0.05
CA LEU A 34 -11.36 12.06 -1.17
C LEU A 34 -10.29 11.21 -1.86
N THR A 35 -9.09 11.75 -2.04
CA THR A 35 -7.95 11.03 -2.60
C THR A 35 -7.57 9.82 -1.76
N LEU A 36 -7.52 9.95 -0.42
CA LEU A 36 -7.22 8.84 0.49
C LEU A 36 -8.30 7.75 0.40
N ILE A 37 -9.57 8.12 0.52
CA ILE A 37 -10.69 7.18 0.45
C ILE A 37 -10.69 6.45 -0.90
N THR A 38 -10.50 7.19 -2.00
CA THR A 38 -10.47 6.61 -3.35
C THR A 38 -9.28 5.68 -3.53
N ALA A 39 -8.09 6.08 -3.08
CA ALA A 39 -6.88 5.27 -3.19
C ALA A 39 -7.01 3.95 -2.41
N PHE A 40 -7.41 4.00 -1.13
CA PHE A 40 -7.58 2.81 -0.31
C PHE A 40 -8.75 1.94 -0.79
N GLY A 41 -9.88 2.55 -1.19
CA GLY A 41 -11.03 1.82 -1.72
C GLY A 41 -10.69 1.05 -3.00
N VAL A 42 -10.02 1.72 -3.95
CA VAL A 42 -9.55 1.07 -5.19
C VAL A 42 -8.52 -0.02 -4.89
N ALA A 43 -7.60 0.19 -3.95
CA ALA A 43 -6.62 -0.82 -3.56
C ALA A 43 -7.29 -2.09 -3.01
N ILE A 44 -8.30 -1.95 -2.14
CA ILE A 44 -9.06 -3.08 -1.59
C ILE A 44 -9.81 -3.83 -2.70
N LEU A 45 -10.48 -3.11 -3.61
CA LEU A 45 -11.20 -3.72 -4.72
C LEU A 45 -10.28 -4.51 -5.65
N LYS A 46 -9.10 -3.97 -5.97
CA LYS A 46 -8.07 -4.67 -6.75
C LYS A 46 -7.60 -5.93 -6.05
N ALA A 47 -7.25 -5.84 -4.77
CA ALA A 47 -6.81 -6.98 -3.98
C ALA A 47 -7.88 -8.09 -3.95
N TYR A 48 -9.15 -7.73 -3.77
CA TYR A 48 -10.27 -8.68 -3.80
C TYR A 48 -10.43 -9.36 -5.17
N LEU A 49 -10.39 -8.58 -6.27
CA LEU A 49 -10.51 -9.11 -7.62
C LEU A 49 -9.38 -10.10 -7.94
N VAL A 50 -8.16 -9.78 -7.52
CA VAL A 50 -6.97 -10.63 -7.70
C VAL A 50 -7.06 -11.90 -6.86
N ALA A 51 -7.37 -11.76 -5.58
CA ALA A 51 -7.57 -12.86 -4.63
C ALA A 51 -8.63 -13.87 -5.15
N LYS A 52 -9.75 -13.35 -5.64
CA LYS A 52 -10.86 -14.18 -6.14
C LYS A 52 -10.55 -14.84 -7.49
N HIS A 53 -10.03 -14.08 -8.46
CA HIS A 53 -9.98 -14.57 -9.83
C HIS A 53 -8.62 -15.11 -10.27
N PHE A 54 -7.51 -14.56 -9.77
CA PHE A 54 -6.17 -14.97 -10.15
C PHE A 54 -5.55 -15.94 -9.14
N MET A 55 -5.81 -15.74 -7.84
CA MET A 55 -5.35 -16.66 -6.78
C MET A 55 -6.31 -17.83 -6.52
N HIS A 56 -7.47 -17.86 -7.20
CA HIS A 56 -8.46 -18.95 -7.11
C HIS A 56 -8.94 -19.27 -5.68
N LEU A 57 -8.92 -18.28 -4.78
CA LEU A 57 -9.34 -18.47 -3.38
C LEU A 57 -10.84 -18.76 -3.23
N ASP A 58 -11.62 -18.61 -4.29
CA ASP A 58 -13.03 -19.00 -4.31
C ASP A 58 -13.25 -20.51 -4.49
N ILE A 59 -12.30 -21.19 -5.12
CA ILE A 59 -12.34 -22.64 -5.39
C ILE A 59 -11.57 -23.42 -4.31
N GLU A 60 -10.52 -22.80 -3.77
CA GLU A 60 -9.67 -23.41 -2.74
C GLU A 60 -10.38 -23.58 -1.39
N LYS A 61 -9.77 -24.41 -0.52
CA LYS A 61 -10.29 -24.68 0.82
C LYS A 61 -10.25 -23.41 1.67
N ARG A 62 -11.31 -23.16 2.44
CA ARG A 62 -11.47 -21.94 3.28
C ARG A 62 -10.28 -21.66 4.22
N TRP A 63 -9.59 -22.71 4.70
CA TRP A 63 -8.42 -22.54 5.58
C TRP A 63 -7.24 -21.84 4.90
N VAL A 64 -7.10 -21.96 3.57
CA VAL A 64 -6.07 -21.25 2.79
C VAL A 64 -6.26 -19.74 2.90
N ALA A 65 -7.51 -19.27 2.82
CA ALA A 65 -7.83 -17.86 3.01
C ALA A 65 -7.52 -17.38 4.44
N TYR A 66 -7.74 -18.21 5.46
CA TYR A 66 -7.38 -17.87 6.84
C TYR A 66 -5.86 -17.77 7.05
N VAL A 67 -5.09 -18.68 6.46
CA VAL A 67 -3.62 -18.62 6.51
C VAL A 67 -3.11 -17.36 5.81
N LEU A 68 -3.61 -17.06 4.61
CA LEU A 68 -3.25 -15.83 3.90
C LEU A 68 -3.59 -14.58 4.72
N LEU A 69 -4.78 -14.53 5.32
CA LEU A 69 -5.21 -13.43 6.16
C LEU A 69 -4.35 -13.30 7.42
N ALA A 70 -3.93 -14.42 8.02
CA ALA A 70 -2.99 -14.42 9.14
C ALA A 70 -1.61 -13.87 8.73
N MET A 71 -1.10 -14.22 7.54
CA MET A 71 0.17 -13.66 7.03
C MET A 71 0.09 -12.14 6.82
N VAL A 72 -1.02 -11.65 6.23
CA VAL A 72 -1.26 -10.21 6.08
C VAL A 72 -1.36 -9.54 7.45
N ALA A 73 -2.07 -10.16 8.41
CA ALA A 73 -2.16 -9.63 9.77
C ALA A 73 -0.79 -9.54 10.45
N PHE A 74 0.08 -10.54 10.29
CA PHE A 74 1.44 -10.49 10.80
C PHE A 74 2.28 -9.37 10.15
N ILE A 75 2.12 -9.11 8.85
CA ILE A 75 2.76 -7.96 8.20
C ILE A 75 2.26 -6.64 8.82
N VAL A 76 0.96 -6.52 9.07
CA VAL A 76 0.38 -5.32 9.72
C VAL A 76 0.91 -5.14 11.13
N VAL A 77 0.96 -6.21 11.93
CA VAL A 77 1.52 -6.18 13.30
C VAL A 77 3.01 -5.81 13.27
N MET A 78 3.79 -6.42 12.38
CA MET A 78 5.20 -6.09 12.20
C MET A 78 5.39 -4.62 11.82
N PHE A 79 4.61 -4.13 10.85
CA PHE A 79 4.65 -2.72 10.45
C PHE A 79 4.30 -1.81 11.62
N ALA A 80 3.24 -2.10 12.36
CA ALA A 80 2.83 -1.31 13.53
C ALA A 80 3.90 -1.31 14.64
N GLY A 81 4.61 -2.42 14.83
CA GLY A 81 5.70 -2.53 15.80
C GLY A 81 6.95 -1.74 15.42
N ILE A 82 7.30 -1.70 14.14
CA ILE A 82 8.50 -1.01 13.62
C ILE A 82 8.22 0.47 13.30
N ALA A 83 6.98 0.82 12.97
CA ALA A 83 6.58 2.18 12.61
C ALA A 83 7.02 3.28 13.60
N PRO A 84 6.84 3.15 14.93
CA PRO A 84 7.26 4.21 15.85
C PRO A 84 8.78 4.42 15.89
N ASP A 85 9.56 3.38 15.61
CA ASP A 85 11.02 3.42 15.58
C ASP A 85 11.55 4.10 14.30
N VAL A 86 10.93 3.80 13.15
CA VAL A 86 11.34 4.36 11.86
C VAL A 86 10.78 5.76 11.60
N MET A 87 9.54 6.02 12.01
CA MET A 87 8.82 7.24 11.63
C MET A 87 9.02 8.42 12.60
N LYS A 88 9.59 8.18 13.78
CA LYS A 88 9.96 9.24 14.72
C LYS A 88 11.46 9.46 14.69
N HIS A 89 11.90 10.71 14.67
CA HIS A 89 13.32 11.05 14.74
C HIS A 89 13.90 10.97 16.17
N ASP A 90 13.03 10.83 17.17
CA ASP A 90 13.36 10.70 18.58
C ASP A 90 12.54 9.55 19.21
N GLY A 91 13.22 8.65 19.92
CA GLY A 91 12.64 7.52 20.64
C GLY A 91 12.92 7.57 22.15
N LEU A 92 12.38 6.59 22.90
CA LEU A 92 12.58 6.48 24.36
C LEU A 92 14.03 6.18 24.77
N LEU A 93 14.82 5.55 23.88
CA LEU A 93 16.21 5.13 24.14
C LEU A 93 17.17 5.45 22.97
N TRP A 94 16.70 6.10 21.90
CA TRP A 94 17.50 6.36 20.71
C TRP A 94 17.22 7.75 20.15
N GLU A 95 18.29 8.46 19.80
CA GLU A 95 18.26 9.78 19.20
C GLU A 95 19.05 9.74 17.89
N ASN A 96 18.43 10.16 16.79
CA ASN A 96 19.07 10.13 15.47
C ASN A 96 19.98 11.35 15.27
N THR A 97 21.15 11.33 15.94
CA THR A 97 22.16 12.40 15.91
C THR A 97 22.71 12.64 14.50
N ALA A 98 22.79 11.60 13.66
CA ALA A 98 23.26 11.69 12.28
C ALA A 98 22.30 12.49 11.38
N ALA A 99 20.98 12.26 11.51
CA ALA A 99 19.96 13.00 10.78
C ALA A 99 19.89 14.47 11.25
N LYS A 100 19.96 14.71 12.57
CA LYS A 100 20.02 16.08 13.12
C LYS A 100 21.22 16.85 12.58
N ALA A 101 22.41 16.26 12.60
CA ALA A 101 23.63 16.87 12.07
C ALA A 101 23.57 17.10 10.55
N ALA A 102 22.92 16.22 9.78
CA ALA A 102 22.73 16.41 8.35
C ALA A 102 21.78 17.57 8.02
N VAL A 103 20.70 17.73 8.78
CA VAL A 103 19.78 18.88 8.66
C VAL A 103 20.49 20.18 9.02
N GLU A 104 21.31 20.17 10.06
CA GLU A 104 22.07 21.36 10.49
C GLU A 104 23.09 21.80 9.44
N ARG A 105 23.88 20.86 8.90
CA ARG A 105 24.79 21.14 7.78
C ARG A 105 24.07 21.69 6.54
N GLY A 106 22.88 21.16 6.23
CA GLY A 106 22.05 21.67 5.14
C GLY A 106 21.52 23.08 5.38
N ARG A 107 21.12 23.40 6.62
CA ARG A 107 20.67 24.74 7.03
C ARG A 107 21.82 25.75 6.93
N ASP A 108 23.01 25.39 7.40
CA ASP A 108 24.16 26.28 7.42
C ASP A 108 24.72 26.51 6.00
N ALA A 109 24.72 25.48 5.15
CA ALA A 109 25.05 25.60 3.73
C ALA A 109 24.05 26.49 2.96
N GLY A 110 22.76 26.44 3.31
CA GLY A 110 21.73 27.32 2.75
C GLY A 110 21.81 28.77 3.25
N ALA A 111 22.17 28.97 4.52
CA ALA A 111 22.34 30.30 5.12
C ALA A 111 23.61 31.03 4.64
N GLY A 112 24.64 30.28 4.23
CA GLY A 112 25.89 30.82 3.67
C GLY A 112 25.81 31.27 2.21
N GLY A 113 24.74 30.91 1.47
CA GLY A 113 24.58 31.21 0.05
C GLY A 113 23.91 32.55 -0.30
N ASN A 114 23.59 33.37 0.71
CA ASN A 114 22.94 34.68 0.53
C ASN A 114 23.88 35.85 0.86
N ARG A 115 25.13 35.79 0.38
CA ARG A 115 26.10 36.88 0.37
C ARG A 115 26.71 37.03 -1.02
#